data_AF-A0A380ENC8-F1
#
_entry.id   AF-A0A380ENC8-F1
#
_cell.length_a   1.000
_cell.length_b   1.000
_cell.length_c   1.000
_cell.angle_alpha   90.00
_cell.angle_beta   90.00
_cell.angle_gamma   90.00
#
_symmetry.space_group_name_H-M   'P 1'
#
loop_
_entity.id
_entity.type
_entity.pdbx_description
1 polymer ?
#
loop_
_entity_poly.entity_id
_entity_poly.type
_entity_poly.pdbx_seq_one_letter_code
_entity_poly.pdbx_strand_id
1 'polypeptide(L)'
;MSVNARDLLVLHTNVNRLVGEEIFANKCLANNDVQIMNSIKKLIEAELLTTTNDFEVSIYKKTRPELQSILKSFGIKTTGNKPDLIKRIDDNFHIINNLDLPYVYIPTKKGEEILKKTEYLTSFIQVMVKFLLSVLIIWLKTI
;
A
#
# COMPACT_ATOMS: atom_id res chain seq x y z
N MET A 1 11.81 -2.55 20.33
CA MET A 1 12.08 -3.94 19.89
C MET A 1 12.91 -3.91 18.60
N SER A 2 13.82 -4.88 18.39
CA SER A 2 14.60 -4.97 17.15
C SER A 2 13.70 -5.38 15.97
N VAL A 3 13.81 -4.66 14.85
CA VAL A 3 13.17 -5.02 13.57
C VAL A 3 13.92 -6.22 12.97
N ASN A 4 13.20 -7.24 12.51
CA ASN A 4 13.78 -8.44 11.89
C ASN A 4 13.44 -8.55 10.40
N ALA A 5 13.97 -9.58 9.72
CA ALA A 5 13.78 -9.77 8.28
C ALA A 5 12.31 -9.92 7.85
N ARG A 6 11.45 -10.51 8.70
CA ARG A 6 10.01 -10.60 8.42
C ARG A 6 9.35 -9.24 8.51
N ASP A 7 9.70 -8.44 9.51
CA ASP A 7 9.19 -7.08 9.64
C ASP A 7 9.59 -6.24 8.40
N LEU A 8 10.83 -6.41 7.90
CA LEU A 8 11.27 -5.76 6.67
C LEU A 8 10.51 -6.24 5.43
N LEU A 9 10.15 -7.53 5.37
CA LEU A 9 9.29 -8.02 4.32
C LEU A 9 7.91 -7.36 4.36
N VAL A 10 7.33 -7.21 5.56
CA VAL A 10 6.06 -6.49 5.75
C VAL A 10 6.17 -5.03 5.30
N LEU A 11 7.31 -4.37 5.55
CA LEU A 11 7.59 -3.02 5.06
C LEU A 11 7.52 -2.98 3.52
N HIS A 12 8.25 -3.86 2.84
CA HIS A 12 8.25 -3.94 1.37
C HIS A 12 6.88 -4.21 0.77
N THR A 13 6.06 -5.05 1.42
CA THR A 13 4.77 -5.45 0.87
C THR A 13 3.65 -4.46 1.15
N ASN A 14 3.78 -3.60 2.17
CA ASN A 14 2.69 -2.74 2.65
C ASN A 14 2.90 -1.24 2.46
N VAL A 15 4.08 -0.80 2.04
CA VAL A 15 4.28 0.58 1.59
C VAL A 15 3.33 0.90 0.43
N ASN A 16 2.75 2.11 0.45
CA ASN A 16 1.74 2.60 -0.48
C ASN A 16 0.42 1.82 -0.47
N ARG A 17 0.13 1.04 0.59
CA ARG A 17 -1.18 0.39 0.77
C ARG A 17 -2.09 1.19 1.69
N LEU A 18 -3.39 0.97 1.52
CA LEU A 18 -4.43 1.48 2.40
C LEU A 18 -4.31 0.81 3.78
N VAL A 19 -4.50 1.61 4.83
CA VAL A 19 -4.64 1.09 6.20
C VAL A 19 -5.89 0.22 6.26
N GLY A 20 -5.77 -1.01 6.79
CA GLY A 20 -6.83 -2.02 6.81
C GLY A 20 -6.87 -2.93 5.57
N GLU A 21 -6.07 -2.64 4.54
CA GLU A 21 -5.88 -3.53 3.38
C GLU A 21 -4.46 -4.10 3.34
N GLU A 22 -3.85 -4.40 4.49
CA GLU A 22 -2.52 -4.98 4.56
C GLU A 22 -2.48 -6.34 3.84
N ILE A 23 -1.32 -6.74 3.36
CA ILE A 23 -1.10 -8.02 2.70
C ILE A 23 0.11 -8.76 3.28
N PHE A 24 0.06 -10.07 3.08
CA PHE A 24 1.21 -10.95 3.18
C PHE A 24 2.10 -10.84 1.92
N ALA A 25 3.28 -11.43 2.00
CA ALA A 25 4.23 -11.51 0.87
C ALA A 25 3.69 -12.30 -0.34
N ASN A 26 2.74 -13.22 -0.13
CA ASN A 26 2.05 -13.93 -1.20
C ASN A 26 0.91 -13.10 -1.85
N LYS A 27 0.76 -11.82 -1.45
CA LYS A 27 -0.27 -10.88 -1.92
C LYS A 27 -1.70 -11.17 -1.47
N CYS A 28 -1.92 -12.15 -0.60
CA CYS A 28 -3.20 -12.34 0.06
C CYS A 28 -3.43 -11.21 1.09
N LEU A 29 -4.69 -10.78 1.23
CA LEU A 29 -5.09 -9.84 2.28
C LEU A 29 -4.77 -10.43 3.65
N ALA A 30 -4.21 -9.58 4.52
CA ALA A 30 -3.86 -9.93 5.88
C ALA A 30 -5.10 -10.02 6.78
N ASN A 31 -6.16 -9.26 6.47
CA ASN A 31 -7.41 -9.26 7.23
C ASN A 31 -7.19 -9.12 8.75
N ASN A 32 -6.41 -8.10 9.16
CA ASN A 32 -6.01 -7.85 10.55
C ASN A 32 -5.24 -9.00 11.21
N ASP A 33 -4.51 -9.81 10.44
CA ASP A 33 -3.63 -10.85 10.98
C ASP A 33 -2.68 -10.28 12.05
N VAL A 34 -2.70 -10.91 13.23
CA VAL A 34 -1.97 -10.46 14.42
C VAL A 34 -0.47 -10.31 14.15
N GLN A 35 0.11 -11.19 13.31
CA GLN A 35 1.54 -11.15 13.05
C GLN A 35 1.92 -9.99 12.11
N ILE A 36 1.09 -9.73 11.08
CA ILE A 36 1.25 -8.55 10.21
C ILE A 36 1.07 -7.26 11.01
N MET A 37 0.00 -7.15 11.80
CA MET A 37 -0.26 -5.94 12.58
C MET A 37 0.82 -5.66 13.62
N ASN A 38 1.36 -6.70 14.27
CA ASN A 38 2.50 -6.55 15.18
C ASN A 38 3.76 -6.07 14.43
N SER A 39 3.97 -6.52 13.20
CA SER A 39 5.10 -6.08 12.37
C SER A 39 4.93 -4.60 11.98
N ILE A 40 3.73 -4.20 11.52
CA ILE A 40 3.41 -2.80 11.22
C ILE A 40 3.62 -1.90 12.44
N LYS A 41 3.13 -2.32 13.62
CA LYS A 41 3.33 -1.58 14.87
C LYS A 41 4.82 -1.37 15.16
N LYS A 42 5.64 -2.43 15.06
CA LYS A 42 7.09 -2.33 15.26
C LYS A 42 7.77 -1.41 14.23
N LEU A 43 7.33 -1.44 12.97
CA LEU A 43 7.87 -0.57 11.93
C LEU A 43 7.56 0.90 12.21
N ILE A 44 6.37 1.20 12.73
CA ILE A 44 5.98 2.55 13.16
C ILE A 44 6.80 2.98 14.38
N GLU A 45 6.90 2.14 15.41
CA GLU A 45 7.73 2.40 16.60
C GLU A 45 9.21 2.59 16.27
N ALA A 46 9.71 1.93 15.22
CA ALA A 46 11.09 2.07 14.74
C ALA A 46 11.30 3.25 13.79
N GLU A 47 10.26 4.06 13.55
CA GLU A 47 10.23 5.19 12.63
C GLU A 47 10.62 4.79 11.19
N LEU A 48 10.23 3.60 10.75
CA LEU A 48 10.44 3.12 9.37
C LEU A 48 9.19 3.31 8.51
N LEU A 49 8.02 3.31 9.13
CA LEU A 49 6.74 3.45 8.47
C LEU A 49 5.89 4.47 9.22
N THR A 50 5.08 5.22 8.52
CA THR A 50 4.05 6.08 9.10
C THR A 50 2.78 6.02 8.25
N THR A 51 1.69 6.59 8.73
CA THR A 51 0.46 6.76 7.97
C THR A 51 0.28 8.23 7.59
N THR A 52 -0.29 8.46 6.41
CA THR A 52 -0.70 9.80 5.97
C THR A 52 -2.08 9.73 5.31
N ASN A 53 -2.83 10.82 5.39
CA ASN A 53 -4.01 11.07 4.58
C ASN A 53 -3.81 12.28 3.64
N ASP A 54 -2.55 12.68 3.39
CA ASP A 54 -2.21 13.82 2.54
C ASP A 54 -2.78 13.64 1.12
N PHE A 55 -3.30 14.74 0.57
CA PHE A 55 -3.96 14.75 -0.73
C PHE A 55 -3.10 14.11 -1.83
N GLU A 56 -1.83 14.49 -1.94
CA GLU A 56 -0.90 14.04 -2.98
C GLU A 56 -0.73 12.52 -3.05
N VAL A 57 -0.95 11.81 -1.93
CA VAL A 57 -0.81 10.35 -1.85
C VAL A 57 -2.17 9.66 -1.81
N SER A 58 -3.07 10.15 -0.94
CA SER A 58 -4.31 9.46 -0.61
C SER A 58 -5.39 9.61 -1.67
N ILE A 59 -5.43 10.73 -2.42
CA ILE A 59 -6.45 10.92 -3.46
C ILE A 59 -6.36 9.84 -4.55
N TYR A 60 -5.13 9.39 -4.85
CA TYR A 60 -4.88 8.36 -5.84
C TYR A 60 -5.36 6.97 -5.40
N LYS A 61 -5.72 6.78 -4.13
CA LYS A 61 -6.33 5.52 -3.66
C LYS A 61 -7.83 5.46 -3.89
N LYS A 62 -8.52 6.60 -4.02
CA LYS A 62 -9.94 6.60 -4.36
C LYS A 62 -10.19 6.03 -5.75
N THR A 63 -11.28 5.29 -5.86
CA THR A 63 -11.79 4.76 -7.12
C THR A 63 -12.38 5.89 -7.97
N ARG A 64 -12.52 5.64 -9.28
CA ARG A 64 -13.14 6.61 -10.19
C ARG A 64 -14.57 6.99 -9.76
N PRO A 65 -15.46 6.05 -9.37
CA PRO A 65 -16.79 6.41 -8.88
C PRO A 65 -16.79 7.31 -7.64
N GLU A 66 -15.87 7.09 -6.69
CA GLU A 66 -15.76 7.93 -5.49
C GLU A 66 -15.35 9.37 -5.85
N LEU A 67 -14.37 9.53 -6.75
CA LEU A 67 -13.93 10.84 -7.24
C LEU A 67 -15.06 11.57 -7.99
N GLN A 68 -15.85 10.84 -8.78
CA GLN A 68 -17.04 11.39 -9.43
C GLN A 68 -18.10 11.81 -8.43
N SER A 69 -18.30 11.05 -7.36
CA SER A 69 -19.23 11.38 -6.28
C SER A 69 -18.85 12.69 -5.59
N ILE A 70 -17.56 12.86 -5.26
CA ILE A 70 -17.01 14.10 -4.70
C ILE A 70 -17.30 15.28 -5.64
N LEU A 71 -16.93 15.18 -6.91
CA LEU A 71 -17.16 16.29 -7.85
C LEU A 71 -18.67 16.58 -8.03
N LYS A 72 -19.52 15.54 -8.03
CA LYS A 72 -20.97 15.68 -8.16
C LYS A 72 -21.59 16.42 -6.98
N SER A 73 -21.15 16.19 -5.75
CA SER A 73 -21.71 16.85 -4.56
C SER A 73 -21.50 18.36 -4.56
N PHE A 74 -20.51 18.85 -5.32
CA PHE A 74 -20.22 20.28 -5.49
C PHE A 74 -20.67 20.83 -6.86
N GLY A 75 -21.43 20.05 -7.65
CA GLY A 75 -21.91 20.48 -8.97
C GLY A 75 -20.82 20.59 -10.04
N ILE A 76 -19.67 19.94 -9.84
CA ILE A 76 -18.51 19.99 -10.74
C ILE A 76 -18.59 18.86 -11.77
N LYS A 77 -18.09 19.11 -12.99
CA LYS A 77 -18.06 18.14 -14.10
C LYS A 77 -17.33 16.83 -13.72
N THR A 78 -18.01 15.70 -13.88
CA THR A 78 -17.56 14.36 -13.47
C THR A 78 -17.02 13.48 -14.61
N THR A 79 -16.90 14.01 -15.82
CA THR A 79 -16.37 13.28 -16.98
C THR A 79 -14.84 13.29 -17.00
N GLY A 80 -14.26 12.22 -17.54
CA GLY A 80 -12.81 12.08 -17.71
C GLY A 80 -12.28 10.76 -17.17
N ASN A 81 -10.96 10.59 -17.31
CA ASN A 81 -10.22 9.50 -16.68
C ASN A 81 -9.90 9.86 -15.21
N LYS A 82 -9.32 8.93 -14.45
CA LYS A 82 -9.02 9.14 -13.03
C LYS A 82 -8.09 10.35 -12.78
N PRO A 83 -6.94 10.51 -13.48
CA PRO A 83 -6.11 11.72 -13.39
C PRO A 83 -6.88 13.03 -13.62
N ASP A 84 -7.77 13.09 -14.63
CA ASP A 84 -8.55 14.29 -14.93
C ASP A 84 -9.46 14.69 -13.76
N LEU A 85 -10.06 13.68 -13.10
CA LEU A 85 -10.93 13.91 -11.94
C LEU A 85 -10.12 14.38 -10.73
N ILE A 86 -8.96 13.78 -10.48
CA ILE A 86 -8.07 14.17 -9.38
C ILE A 86 -7.61 15.62 -9.56
N LYS A 87 -7.12 15.97 -10.76
CA LYS A 87 -6.72 17.34 -11.07
C LYS A 87 -7.88 18.31 -10.88
N ARG A 88 -9.10 17.95 -11.28
CA ARG A 88 -10.26 18.81 -11.09
C ARG A 88 -10.63 19.01 -9.62
N ILE A 89 -10.42 18.00 -8.78
CA ILE A 89 -10.59 18.13 -7.32
C ILE A 89 -9.53 19.09 -6.78
N ASP A 90 -8.27 18.96 -7.21
CA ASP A 90 -7.16 19.84 -6.82
C ASP A 90 -7.39 21.30 -7.25
N ASP A 91 -7.76 21.53 -8.51
CA ASP A 91 -8.10 22.85 -9.06
C ASP A 91 -9.27 23.54 -8.29
N ASN A 92 -10.13 22.75 -7.64
CA ASN A 92 -11.31 23.23 -6.90
C ASN A 92 -11.20 22.98 -5.39
N PHE A 93 -9.99 22.74 -4.86
CA PHE A 93 -9.77 22.39 -3.45
C PHE A 93 -10.29 23.47 -2.48
N HIS A 94 -10.31 24.73 -2.91
CA HIS A 94 -10.83 25.87 -2.14
C HIS A 94 -12.35 25.81 -1.86
N ILE A 95 -13.12 25.05 -2.66
CA ILE A 95 -14.57 24.86 -2.48
C ILE A 95 -14.86 23.48 -1.89
N ILE A 96 -14.04 22.49 -2.26
CA ILE A 96 -14.15 21.11 -1.76
C ILE A 96 -13.55 21.04 -0.35
N ASN A 97 -14.38 21.35 0.64
CA ASN A 97 -13.99 21.26 2.04
C ASN A 97 -14.21 19.84 2.59
N ASN A 98 -13.44 19.46 3.62
CA ASN A 98 -13.59 18.21 4.38
C ASN A 98 -13.54 16.94 3.51
N LEU A 99 -12.57 16.88 2.60
CA LEU A 99 -12.37 15.68 1.79
C LEU A 99 -11.97 14.49 2.68
N ASP A 100 -12.85 13.49 2.76
CA ASP A 100 -12.56 12.26 3.48
C ASP A 100 -11.57 11.41 2.69
N LEU A 101 -10.29 11.54 3.01
CA LEU A 101 -9.19 10.83 2.38
C LEU A 101 -8.77 9.62 3.19
N PRO A 102 -8.56 8.46 2.53
CA PRO A 102 -8.15 7.27 3.25
C PRO A 102 -6.70 7.37 3.72
N TYR A 103 -6.37 6.71 4.82
CA TYR A 103 -5.00 6.62 5.30
C TYR A 103 -4.19 5.61 4.49
N VAL A 104 -2.95 5.98 4.19
CA VAL A 104 -1.99 5.20 3.41
C VAL A 104 -0.70 5.04 4.20
N TYR A 105 -0.13 3.85 4.18
CA TYR A 105 1.21 3.61 4.71
C TYR A 105 2.27 4.20 3.79
N ILE A 106 3.11 5.08 4.33
CA ILE A 106 4.27 5.64 3.63
C ILE A 106 5.55 5.37 4.42
N PRO A 107 6.69 5.15 3.75
CA PRO A 107 7.96 5.05 4.43
C PRO A 107 8.38 6.43 4.95
N THR A 108 9.04 6.46 6.10
CA THR A 108 9.80 7.65 6.50
C THR A 108 11.09 7.75 5.68
N LYS A 109 11.86 8.84 5.80
CA LYS A 109 13.20 8.92 5.19
C LYS A 109 14.09 7.72 5.55
N LYS A 110 14.06 7.32 6.83
CA LYS A 110 14.77 6.14 7.33
C LYS A 110 14.21 4.84 6.73
N GLY A 111 12.89 4.75 6.61
CA GLY A 111 12.20 3.67 5.91
C GLY A 111 12.65 3.50 4.46
N GLU A 112 12.75 4.61 3.72
CA GLU A 112 13.21 4.62 2.33
C GLU A 112 14.65 4.12 2.17
N GLU A 113 15.55 4.54 3.06
CA GLU A 113 16.93 4.03 3.07
C GLU A 113 16.98 2.52 3.32
N ILE A 114 16.16 2.02 4.25
CA ILE A 114 16.07 0.59 4.56
C ILE A 114 15.47 -0.19 3.38
N LEU A 115 14.42 0.33 2.75
CA LEU A 115 13.82 -0.27 1.55
C LEU A 115 14.87 -0.43 0.45
N LYS A 116 15.65 0.62 0.17
CA LYS A 116 16.73 0.57 -0.84
C LYS A 116 17.81 -0.47 -0.47
N LYS A 117 18.27 -0.47 0.79
CA LYS A 117 19.30 -1.42 1.26
C LYS A 117 18.82 -2.88 1.23
N THR A 118 17.51 -3.11 1.32
CA THR A 118 16.92 -4.45 1.44
C THR A 118 16.02 -4.83 0.28
N GLU A 119 16.14 -4.13 -0.86
CA GLU A 119 15.35 -4.36 -2.07
C GLU A 119 15.44 -5.83 -2.55
N TYR A 120 16.61 -6.44 -2.36
CA TYR A 120 16.89 -7.84 -2.69
C TYR A 120 15.92 -8.85 -2.03
N LEU A 121 15.30 -8.50 -0.89
CA LEU A 121 14.36 -9.39 -0.19
C LEU A 121 13.14 -9.73 -1.07
N THR A 122 12.65 -8.76 -1.85
CA THR A 122 11.49 -8.97 -2.72
C THR A 122 11.82 -9.93 -3.87
N SER A 123 12.98 -9.75 -4.50
CA SER A 123 13.48 -10.62 -5.55
C SER A 123 13.75 -12.03 -5.03
N PHE A 124 14.36 -12.15 -3.85
CA PHE A 124 14.65 -13.44 -3.23
C PHE A 124 13.38 -14.27 -2.99
N ILE A 125 12.32 -13.65 -2.47
CA ILE A 125 11.05 -14.33 -2.22
C ILE A 125 10.38 -14.75 -3.53
N GLN A 126 10.44 -13.90 -4.56
CA GLN A 126 9.87 -14.24 -5.86
C GLN A 126 10.58 -15.46 -6.48
N VAL A 127 11.91 -15.53 -6.36
CA VAL A 127 12.69 -16.70 -6.83
C VAL A 127 12.34 -17.95 -6.03
N MET A 128 12.28 -17.84 -4.70
CA MET A 128 11.92 -18.96 -3.81
C MET A 128 10.53 -19.52 -4.13
N VAL A 129 9.52 -18.66 -4.30
CA VAL A 129 8.16 -19.10 -4.64
C VAL A 129 8.13 -19.80 -6.00
N LYS A 130 8.83 -19.27 -7.02
CA LYS A 130 8.95 -19.93 -8.33
C LYS A 130 9.61 -21.30 -8.22
N PHE A 131 10.68 -21.40 -7.43
CA PHE A 131 11.38 -22.66 -7.21
C PHE A 131 10.46 -23.70 -6.56
N LEU A 132 9.78 -23.35 -5.46
CA LEU A 132 8.87 -24.26 -4.77
C LEU A 132 7.70 -24.71 -5.66
N LEU A 133 7.14 -23.81 -6.47
CA LEU A 133 6.12 -24.16 -7.45
C LEU A 133 6.65 -25.15 -8.50
N SER A 134 7.87 -24.96 -8.97
CA SER A 134 8.49 -25.88 -9.93
C SER A 134 8.68 -27.29 -9.35
N VAL A 135 9.13 -27.38 -8.10
CA VAL A 135 9.29 -28.67 -7.38
C VAL A 135 7.93 -29.35 -7.18
N LEU A 136 6.91 -28.58 -6.77
CA LEU A 136 5.56 -29.12 -6.58
C LEU A 136 4.96 -29.67 -7.89
N ILE A 137 5.17 -28.97 -9.01
CA ILE A 137 4.69 -29.42 -10.33
C ILE A 137 5.39 -30.71 -10.75
N ILE A 138 6.70 -30.84 -10.52
CA ILE A 138 7.45 -32.07 -10.82
C ILE A 138 6.90 -33.24 -10.00
N TRP A 139 6.68 -33.02 -8.70
CA TRP A 139 6.15 -34.04 -7.81
C TRP A 139 4.75 -34.51 -8.26
N LEU A 140 3.86 -33.57 -8.60
CA LEU A 140 2.51 -33.89 -9.11
C LEU A 140 2.51 -34.64 -10.45
N LYS A 141 3.54 -34.47 -11.30
CA LYS A 141 3.69 -35.21 -12.57
C LYS A 141 4.26 -36.61 -12.41
N THR A 142 4.78 -36.94 -11.23
CA THR A 142 5.46 -38.22 -10.95
C THR A 142 4.54 -39.19 -10.18
N ILE A 143 3.30 -38.77 -9.87
CA ILE A 143 2.22 -39.56 -9.27
C ILE A 143 1.17 -39.84 -10.35
#